data_AF-S7Q377-F1
#
_entry.id   AF-S7Q377-F1
#
_cell.length_a   1.000
_cell.length_b   1.000
_cell.length_c   1.000
_cell.angle_alpha   90.00
_cell.angle_beta   90.00
_cell.angle_gamma   90.00
#
_symmetry.space_group_name_H-M   'P 1'
#
loop_
_entity.id
_entity.type
_entity.pdbx_description
1 polymer ?
#
loop_
_entity_poly.entity_id
_entity_poly.type
_entity_poly.pdbx_seq_one_letter_code
_entity_poly.pdbx_strand_id
1 'polypeptide(L)' 'MDTGVLQVQLCQEAIPSGHIGLTTSPLTLSTMPWMWTLHSGSQYVDPMGRFWRIVHHIKENGVEELILELMDDS' A
#
# COMPACT_ATOMS: atom_id res chain seq x y z
N MET A 1 8.18 -11.43 18.39
CA MET A 1 9.12 -10.35 18.11
C MET A 1 8.56 -9.63 16.90
N ASP A 2 7.78 -8.60 17.18
CA ASP A 2 7.19 -7.69 16.21
C ASP A 2 8.31 -6.72 15.81
N THR A 3 8.93 -6.95 14.66
CA THR A 3 9.72 -5.93 13.98
C THR A 3 8.72 -4.97 13.35
N GLY A 4 8.50 -3.84 14.01
CA GLY A 4 7.48 -2.83 13.72
C GLY A 4 7.70 -2.09 12.40
N VAL A 5 7.54 -2.81 11.29
CA VAL A 5 7.58 -2.27 9.93
C VAL A 5 6.15 -2.27 9.38
N LEU A 6 5.66 -1.10 8.97
CA LEU A 6 4.30 -0.96 8.44
C LEU A 6 4.21 -1.65 7.08
N GLN A 7 3.35 -2.67 6.99
CA GLN A 7 3.02 -3.36 5.75
C GLN A 7 1.56 -3.11 5.35
N VAL A 8 1.32 -3.02 4.05
CA VAL A 8 0.00 -2.86 3.45
C VAL A 8 -0.20 -3.90 2.37
N GLN A 9 -1.34 -4.58 2.42
CA GLN A 9 -1.77 -5.55 1.42
C GLN A 9 -2.82 -4.90 0.52
N LEU A 10 -2.59 -4.95 -0.78
CA LEU A 10 -3.47 -4.43 -1.83
C LEU A 10 -3.95 -5.61 -2.67
N CYS A 11 -5.26 -5.82 -2.71
CA CYS A 11 -5.89 -6.85 -3.55
C CYS A 11 -6.68 -6.16 -4.67
N GLN A 12 -6.43 -6.57 -5.91
CA GLN A 12 -7.17 -6.05 -7.05
C GLN A 12 -8.50 -6.80 -7.19
N GLU A 13 -9.59 -6.11 -6.86
CA GLU A 13 -10.94 -6.64 -6.94
C GLU A 13 -11.85 -5.72 -7.76
N ALA A 14 -12.78 -6.30 -8.52
CA ALA A 14 -13.80 -5.55 -9.24
C ALA A 14 -14.94 -5.17 -8.29
N ILE A 15 -14.81 -4.03 -7.61
CA ILE A 15 -15.85 -3.50 -6.73
C ILE A 15 -16.75 -2.48 -7.46
N PRO A 16 -18.06 -2.39 -7.14
CA PRO A 16 -18.91 -1.35 -7.68
C PRO A 16 -18.40 0.04 -7.30
N SER A 17 -18.30 0.95 -8.28
CA SER A 17 -17.73 2.30 -8.08
C SER A 17 -18.46 3.14 -7.03
N GLY A 18 -19.74 2.87 -6.76
CA GLY A 18 -20.52 3.50 -5.69
C GLY A 18 -20.15 3.06 -4.26
N HIS A 19 -19.23 2.10 -4.12
CA HIS A 19 -18.79 1.56 -2.82
C HIS A 19 -17.41 2.09 -2.38
N ILE A 20 -16.76 2.93 -3.20
CA ILE A 20 -15.49 3.57 -2.85
C ILE A 20 -15.79 4.79 -1.98
N GLY A 21 -16.21 4.54 -0.74
CA GLY A 21 -16.35 5.58 0.26
C GLY A 21 -14.98 6.07 0.70
N LEU A 22 -14.81 7.39 0.87
CA LEU A 22 -13.67 7.92 1.61
C LEU A 22 -13.70 7.31 3.01
N THR A 23 -12.62 6.69 3.43
CA THR A 23 -12.52 6.19 4.81
C THR A 23 -12.51 7.38 5.76
N THR A 24 -13.36 7.32 6.79
CA THR A 24 -13.33 8.26 7.91
C THR A 24 -12.52 7.73 9.09
N SER A 25 -11.95 6.52 8.96
CA SER A 25 -11.13 5.90 9.99
C SER A 25 -9.88 6.75 10.25
N PRO A 26 -9.73 7.35 11.44
CA PRO A 26 -8.57 8.17 11.75
C PRO A 26 -7.26 7.37 11.69
N LEU A 27 -7.31 6.08 12.01
CA LEU A 27 -6.16 5.19 11.93
C LEU A 27 -5.69 5.00 10.48
N THR A 28 -6.64 4.79 9.56
CA THR A 28 -6.33 4.64 8.12
C THR A 28 -5.82 5.95 7.54
N LEU A 29 -6.39 7.09 7.94
CA LEU A 29 -5.94 8.42 7.50
C LEU A 29 -4.53 8.79 8.01
N SER A 30 -4.13 8.29 9.19
CA SER A 30 -2.81 8.55 9.78
C SER A 30 -1.71 7.65 9.22
N THR A 31 -2.06 6.42 8.81
CA THR A 31 -1.07 5.40 8.41
C THR A 31 -0.96 5.21 6.90
N MET A 32 -2.08 5.31 6.17
CA MET A 32 -2.15 5.02 4.74
C MET A 32 -2.05 6.31 3.93
N PRO A 33 -1.09 6.43 3.01
CA PRO A 33 -1.05 7.58 2.11
C PRO A 33 -2.25 7.52 1.15
N TRP A 34 -2.69 8.70 0.70
CA TRP A 34 -3.81 8.82 -0.24
C TRP A 34 -3.48 8.36 -1.66
N MET A 35 -2.19 8.25 -1.99
CA MET A 35 -1.70 7.66 -3.24
C MET A 35 -0.28 7.15 -3.08
N TRP A 36 0.13 6.26 -4.00
CA TRP A 36 1.51 5.85 -4.21
C TRP A 36 1.91 6.16 -5.65
N THR A 37 3.11 6.71 -5.86
CA THR A 37 3.67 6.93 -7.19
C THR A 37 4.80 5.94 -7.42
N LEU A 38 4.77 5.22 -8.54
CA LEU A 38 5.84 4.29 -8.88
C LEU A 38 7.16 5.06 -9.07
N HIS A 39 8.17 4.68 -8.30
CA HIS A 39 9.53 5.20 -8.34
C HIS A 39 10.47 4.17 -8.98
N SER A 40 11.68 4.58 -9.38
CA SER A 40 12.67 3.67 -9.95
C SER A 40 13.01 2.52 -8.98
N GLY A 41 13.30 1.33 -9.51
CA GLY A 41 13.82 0.22 -8.72
C GLY A 41 12.78 -0.57 -7.93
N SER A 42 11.55 -0.69 -8.44
CA SER A 42 10.46 -1.46 -7.80
C SER A 42 10.07 -0.91 -6.43
N GLN A 43 10.05 0.42 -6.33
CA GLN A 43 9.65 1.15 -5.14
C GLN A 43 8.49 2.08 -5.47
N TYR A 44 7.73 2.44 -4.44
CA TYR A 44 6.76 3.52 -4.50
C TYR A 44 7.21 4.65 -3.58
N VAL A 45 6.88 5.88 -3.97
CA VAL A 45 7.01 7.05 -3.13
C VAL A 45 5.61 7.57 -2.79
N ASP A 46 5.39 7.92 -1.53
CA ASP A 46 4.16 8.55 -1.10
C ASP A 46 4.27 10.09 -1.05
N PRO A 47 3.14 10.82 -0.92
CA PRO A 47 3.14 12.28 -0.86
C PRO A 47 3.86 12.89 0.36
N MET A 48 4.18 12.08 1.37
CA MET A 48 5.01 12.50 2.51
C MET A 48 6.51 12.31 2.23
N GLY A 49 6.88 11.83 1.03
CA GLY A 49 8.26 11.56 0.63
C GLY A 49 8.81 10.23 1.16
N ARG A 50 7.95 9.38 1.75
CA ARG A 50 8.39 8.09 2.30
C ARG A 50 8.47 7.05 1.18
N PHE A 51 9.48 6.19 1.27
CA PHE A 51 9.67 5.10 0.31
C PHE A 51 9.02 3.81 0.79
N TRP A 52 8.42 3.11 -0.16
CA TRP A 52 7.75 1.84 0.04
C TRP A 52 8.37 0.82 -0.91
N ARG A 53 8.81 -0.33 -0.40
CA ARG A 53 9.33 -1.40 -1.25
C ARG A 53 8.24 -2.44 -1.55
N ILE A 54 8.28 -2.98 -2.76
CA ILE A 54 7.46 -4.14 -3.12
C ILE A 54 8.06 -5.38 -2.47
N VAL A 55 7.38 -5.94 -1.48
CA VAL A 55 7.79 -7.19 -0.81
C VAL A 55 7.28 -8.40 -1.59
N HIS A 56 6.06 -8.29 -2.11
CA HIS A 56 5.38 -9.37 -2.78
C HIS A 56 4.49 -8.81 -3.88
N HIS A 57 4.54 -9.40 -5.07
CA HIS A 57 3.63 -9.08 -6.16
C HIS A 57 3.33 -10.36 -6.93
N ILE A 58 2.12 -10.90 -6.73
CA ILE A 58 1.69 -12.15 -7.35
C ILE A 58 0.31 -12.02 -7.97
N LYS A 59 0.01 -12.97 -8.84
CA LYS A 59 -1.34 -13.18 -9.35
C LYS A 59 -1.72 -14.64 -9.16
N GLU A 60 -2.68 -14.89 -8.29
CA GLU A 60 -3.17 -16.22 -7.97
C GLU A 60 -4.69 -16.29 -8.14
N ASN A 61 -5.20 -17.34 -8.78
CA ASN A 61 -6.63 -17.56 -8.99
C ASN A 61 -7.39 -16.39 -9.62
N GLY A 62 -6.71 -15.58 -10.43
CA GLY A 62 -7.27 -14.39 -11.09
C GLY A 62 -7.28 -13.12 -10.24
N VAL A 63 -6.87 -13.19 -8.98
CA VAL A 63 -6.69 -12.04 -8.09
C VAL A 63 -5.21 -11.63 -8.10
N GLU A 64 -4.96 -10.33 -8.24
CA GLU A 64 -3.62 -9.76 -8.15
C GLU A 64 -3.42 -9.17 -6.76
N GLU A 65 -2.33 -9.55 -6.11
CA GLU A 65 -1.98 -9.12 -4.75
C GLU A 65 -0.62 -8.42 -4.77
N LEU A 66 -0.55 -7.28 -4.07
CA LEU A 66 0.65 -6.48 -3.88
C LEU A 66 0.84 -6.19 -2.38
N ILE A 67 2.00 -6.54 -1.83
CA ILE A 67 2.41 -6.17 -0.47
C ILE A 67 3.47 -5.09 -0.55
N LEU A 68 3.16 -3.93 0.02
CA LEU A 68 4.07 -2.81 0.19
C LEU A 68 4.52 -2.73 1.63
N GLU A 69 5.81 -2.44 1.82
CA GLU A 69 6.40 -2.22 3.14
C GLU A 69 7.05 -0.84 3.19
N LEU A 70 6.71 -0.08 4.24
CA LEU A 70 7.31 1.22 4.50
C LEU A 70 8.79 1.03 4.87
N MET A 71 9.66 1.73 4.16
CA MET A 71 11.09 1.73 4.46
C MET A 71 11.37 2.74 5.58
N ASP A 72 12.21 2.38 6.54
CA ASP A 72 12.70 3.34 7.53
C ASP A 72 13.53 4.43 6.84
N ASP A 73 13.29 5.67 7.22
CA ASP A 73 14.16 6.80 6.88
C ASP A 73 15.48 6.57 7.64
N SER A 74 16.50 6.02 6.96
CA SER A 74 17.84 5.81 7.54
C SER A 74 18.53 7.11 7.92
#